data_AF-A0ABD0U314-F1
#
_entry.id   AF-A0ABD0U314-F1
#
_cell.length_a   1.000
_cell.length_b   1.000
_cell.length_c   1.000
_cell.angle_alpha   90.00
_cell.angle_beta   90.00
_cell.angle_gamma   90.00
#
_symmetry.space_group_name_H-M   'P 1'
#
loop_
_entity.id
_entity.type
_entity.pdbx_description
1 polymer ?
#
loop_
_entity_poly.entity_id
_entity_poly.type
_entity_poly.pdbx_seq_one_letter_code
_entity_poly.pdbx_strand_id
1 'polypeptide(L)'
;MVKISTSNTADTPAANSNPMIETIIPSSFKFLMENIKSIAHIDLTSENYSIWRLQILKLFSANHFAGYLMGDHRCPPKLLTSATGAVEPNPAYPT
;
A
#
# COMPACT_ATOMS: atom_id res chain seq x y z
N MET A 1 -34.37 -31.97 49.89
CA MET A 1 -35.23 -31.64 48.73
C MET A 1 -34.50 -30.58 47.91
N VAL A 2 -33.93 -30.98 46.78
CA VAL A 2 -33.16 -30.11 45.88
C VAL A 2 -34.13 -29.24 45.08
N LYS A 3 -33.92 -27.92 45.03
CA LYS A 3 -34.51 -27.04 44.01
C LYS A 3 -33.40 -26.46 43.16
N ILE A 4 -33.25 -27.04 41.97
CA ILE A 4 -32.55 -26.50 40.81
C ILE A 4 -33.49 -25.52 40.10
N SER A 5 -32.96 -24.38 39.63
CA SER A 5 -33.41 -23.71 38.39
C SER A 5 -32.45 -22.57 38.00
N THR A 6 -31.57 -22.92 37.06
CA THR A 6 -31.18 -22.20 35.84
C THR A 6 -30.90 -20.69 35.90
N SER A 7 -29.62 -20.32 35.82
CA SER A 7 -29.17 -19.00 35.33
C SER A 7 -29.07 -19.04 33.81
N ASN A 8 -29.87 -18.22 33.12
CA ASN A 8 -29.70 -17.98 31.68
C ASN A 8 -28.55 -16.98 31.49
N THR A 9 -27.38 -17.45 31.09
CA THR A 9 -26.37 -16.59 30.46
C THR A 9 -26.76 -16.46 28.99
N ALA A 10 -27.20 -15.27 28.60
CA ALA A 10 -27.40 -14.94 27.20
C ALA A 10 -26.03 -14.91 26.50
N ASP A 11 -25.76 -15.91 25.67
CA ASP A 11 -24.63 -15.93 24.76
C ASP A 11 -24.76 -14.74 23.80
N THR A 12 -23.93 -13.72 24.03
CA THR A 12 -23.68 -12.67 23.07
C THR A 12 -22.71 -13.25 22.03
N PRO A 13 -23.04 -13.30 20.73
CA PRO A 13 -22.06 -13.66 19.73
C PRO A 13 -20.97 -12.58 19.78
N ALA A 14 -19.75 -12.95 20.16
CA ALA A 14 -18.58 -12.12 19.97
C ALA A 14 -18.47 -11.87 18.46
N ALA A 15 -18.94 -10.70 18.02
CA ALA A 15 -18.66 -10.21 16.69
C ALA A 15 -17.15 -10.12 16.58
N ASN A 16 -16.55 -11.03 15.79
CA ASN A 16 -15.20 -10.89 15.30
C ASN A 16 -15.16 -9.64 14.40
N SER A 17 -15.12 -8.47 15.00
CA SER A 17 -14.76 -7.22 14.34
C SER A 17 -13.27 -7.31 14.02
N ASN A 18 -12.97 -7.97 12.89
CA ASN A 18 -11.72 -7.73 12.20
C ASN A 18 -11.73 -6.22 11.89
N PRO A 19 -10.86 -5.38 12.50
CA PRO A 19 -10.85 -3.98 12.14
C PRO A 19 -10.44 -3.95 10.68
N MET A 20 -11.39 -3.64 9.79
CA MET A 20 -11.08 -3.26 8.43
C MET A 20 -10.12 -2.08 8.58
N ILE A 21 -8.82 -2.34 8.36
CA ILE A 21 -7.82 -1.29 8.27
C ILE A 21 -8.24 -0.49 7.04
N GLU A 22 -8.94 0.61 7.28
CA GLU A 22 -9.27 1.57 6.23
C GLU A 22 -7.93 2.06 5.68
N THR A 23 -7.62 1.64 4.47
CA THR A 23 -6.37 1.98 3.80
C THR A 23 -6.46 3.45 3.41
N ILE A 24 -5.95 4.33 4.28
CA ILE A 24 -5.89 5.77 4.02
C ILE A 24 -4.89 5.99 2.89
N ILE A 25 -5.42 6.20 1.68
CA ILE A 25 -4.60 6.52 0.51
C ILE A 25 -4.01 7.93 0.69
N PRO A 26 -2.68 8.10 0.65
CA PRO A 26 -2.07 9.43 0.76
C PRO A 26 -2.54 10.37 -0.35
N SER A 27 -2.79 11.63 0.00
CA SER A 27 -3.24 12.66 -0.94
C SER A 27 -2.29 12.87 -2.12
N SER A 28 -0.96 12.80 -1.88
CA SER A 28 0.06 12.88 -2.92
C SER A 28 -0.05 11.75 -3.95
N PHE A 29 -0.36 10.53 -3.50
CA PHE A 29 -0.58 9.40 -4.38
C PHE A 29 -1.88 9.55 -5.20
N LYS A 30 -2.96 10.00 -4.56
CA LYS A 30 -4.22 10.29 -5.25
C LYS A 30 -4.03 11.36 -6.32
N PHE A 31 -3.32 12.44 -5.99
CA PHE A 31 -3.00 13.50 -6.95
C PHE A 31 -2.14 12.99 -8.10
N LEU A 32 -1.08 12.23 -7.82
CA LEU A 32 -0.26 11.59 -8.84
C LEU A 32 -1.12 10.77 -9.83
N MET A 33 -2.03 9.94 -9.30
CA MET A 33 -2.83 9.03 -10.12
C MET A 33 -3.91 9.74 -10.94
N GLU A 34 -4.44 10.87 -10.47
CA GLU A 34 -5.34 11.69 -11.28
C GLU A 34 -4.60 12.44 -12.40
N ASN A 35 -3.37 12.90 -12.15
CA ASN A 35 -2.59 13.66 -13.13
C ASN A 35 -1.93 12.77 -14.18
N ILE A 36 -1.54 11.53 -13.83
CA ILE A 36 -0.87 10.63 -14.77
C ILE A 36 -1.78 10.25 -15.95
N LYS A 37 -3.11 10.19 -15.72
CA LYS A 37 -4.10 9.95 -16.77
C LYS A 37 -3.99 10.97 -17.90
N SER A 38 -3.79 12.24 -17.57
CA SER A 38 -3.64 13.31 -18.55
C SER A 38 -2.42 13.12 -19.46
N ILE A 39 -1.35 12.48 -18.97
CA ILE A 39 -0.13 12.21 -19.73
C ILE A 39 -0.26 10.90 -20.52
N ALA A 40 -1.01 9.93 -19.98
CA ALA A 40 -1.26 8.64 -20.62
C ALA A 40 -2.10 8.72 -21.91
N HIS A 41 -2.88 9.79 -22.08
CA HIS A 41 -3.64 10.04 -23.31
C HIS A 41 -2.78 10.53 -24.49
N ILE A 42 -1.49 10.82 -24.27
CA ILE A 42 -0.56 11.22 -25.32
C ILE A 42 0.10 9.97 -25.86
N ASP A 43 -0.21 9.61 -27.11
CA ASP A 43 0.46 8.50 -27.79
C ASP A 43 1.96 8.73 -27.83
N LEU A 44 2.74 7.78 -27.33
CA LEU A 44 4.18 7.91 -27.26
C LEU A 44 4.80 7.71 -28.64
N THR A 45 5.53 8.71 -29.13
CA THR A 45 6.27 8.66 -30.39
C THR A 45 7.74 8.98 -30.14
N SER A 46 8.62 8.64 -31.09
CA SER A 46 10.05 8.98 -30.99
C SER A 46 10.29 10.49 -30.89
N GLU A 47 9.42 11.29 -31.50
CA GLU A 47 9.52 12.75 -31.54
C GLU A 47 9.07 13.41 -30.22
N ASN A 48 8.09 12.83 -29.53
CA ASN A 48 7.55 13.40 -28.29
C ASN A 48 8.16 12.81 -27.01
N TYR A 49 8.98 11.76 -27.12
CA TYR A 49 9.55 11.05 -25.98
C TYR A 49 10.24 11.97 -24.96
N SER A 50 11.04 12.93 -25.43
CA SER A 50 11.76 13.86 -24.54
C SER A 50 10.82 14.72 -23.70
N ILE A 51 9.73 15.21 -24.31
CA ILE A 51 8.72 16.04 -23.64
C ILE A 51 7.91 15.17 -22.67
N TRP A 52 7.48 14.00 -23.13
CA TRP A 52 6.74 13.04 -22.31
C TRP A 52 7.52 12.66 -21.06
N ARG A 53 8.80 12.29 -21.22
CA ARG A 53 9.70 11.93 -20.11
C ARG A 53 9.85 13.08 -19.12
N LEU A 54 10.00 14.31 -19.60
CA LEU A 54 10.09 15.48 -18.73
C LEU A 54 8.82 15.69 -17.89
N GLN A 55 7.64 15.47 -18.48
CA GLN A 55 6.37 15.60 -17.75
C GLN A 55 6.21 14.53 -16.68
N ILE A 56 6.54 13.27 -16.99
CA ILE A 56 6.54 12.18 -16.01
C ILE A 56 7.51 12.48 -14.86
N LEU A 57 8.74 12.89 -15.17
CA LEU A 57 9.73 13.23 -14.13
C LEU A 57 9.27 14.38 -13.24
N LYS A 58 8.70 15.44 -13.82
CA LYS A 58 8.15 16.57 -13.05
C LYS A 58 7.04 16.13 -12.10
N LEU A 59 6.10 15.34 -12.61
CA LEU A 59 4.96 14.88 -11.83
C LEU A 59 5.41 13.99 -10.65
N PHE A 60 6.31 13.04 -10.88
CA PHE A 60 6.83 12.18 -9.82
C PHE A 60 7.70 12.95 -8.83
N SER A 61 8.53 13.90 -9.29
CA SER A 61 9.37 14.73 -8.40
C SER A 61 8.55 15.63 -7.49
N ALA A 62 7.51 16.28 -8.03
CA ALA A 62 6.62 17.15 -7.24
C ALA A 62 5.87 16.38 -6.14
N ASN A 63 5.66 15.07 -6.32
CA ASN A 63 4.95 14.22 -5.36
C ASN A 63 5.89 13.33 -4.51
N HIS A 64 7.21 13.58 -4.54
CA HIS A 64 8.23 12.81 -3.81
C HIS A 64 8.32 11.32 -4.22
N PHE A 65 7.88 10.98 -5.42
CA PHE A 65 7.96 9.64 -6.00
C PHE A 65 9.05 9.50 -7.06
N ALA A 66 9.84 10.55 -7.35
CA ALA A 66 10.90 10.51 -8.38
C ALA A 66 11.84 9.32 -8.23
N GLY A 67 12.07 8.93 -6.98
CA GLY A 67 12.94 7.83 -6.70
C GLY A 67 12.50 6.47 -7.26
N TYR A 68 11.20 6.22 -7.32
CA TYR A 68 10.65 5.03 -7.96
C TYR A 68 10.96 4.95 -9.46
N LEU A 69 11.22 6.10 -10.12
CA LEU A 69 11.66 6.14 -11.52
C LEU A 69 13.17 6.02 -11.69
N MET A 70 13.93 6.52 -10.72
CA MET A 70 15.40 6.53 -10.76
C MET A 70 16.02 5.24 -10.22
N GLY A 71 15.21 4.37 -9.59
CA GLY A 71 15.66 3.11 -9.01
C GLY A 71 16.38 3.26 -7.67
N ASP A 72 16.18 4.38 -6.97
CA ASP A 72 16.71 4.57 -5.61
C ASP A 72 15.86 3.82 -4.56
N HIS A 73 14.56 3.61 -4.80
CA HIS A 73 13.65 2.84 -3.98
C HIS A 73 13.67 1.39 -4.44
N ARG A 74 14.42 0.55 -3.72
CA ARG A 74 14.45 -0.89 -3.97
C ARG A 74 13.22 -1.56 -3.38
N CYS A 75 12.75 -2.61 -4.04
CA CYS A 75 11.76 -3.51 -3.44
C CYS A 75 12.33 -4.03 -2.11
N PRO A 76 11.54 -4.03 -1.03
CA PRO A 76 11.98 -4.58 0.24
C PRO A 76 12.48 -6.03 0.07
N PRO A 77 13.46 -6.49 0.86
CA PRO A 77 13.90 -7.89 0.81
C PRO A 77 12.76 -8.84 1.19
N LYS A 78 12.70 -10.04 0.59
CA LYS A 78 11.71 -11.08 0.94
C LYS A 78 11.83 -11.56 2.38
N LEU A 79 13.05 -11.57 2.89
CA LEU A 79 13.41 -12.12 4.18
C LEU A 79 14.21 -11.06 4.94
N LEU A 80 13.92 -10.93 6.23
CA LEU A 80 14.68 -10.12 7.18
C LEU A 80 15.54 -11.05 8.03
N THR A 81 16.75 -10.62 8.36
CA THR A 81 17.58 -11.29 9.37
C THR A 81 17.39 -10.56 10.69
N SER A 82 16.80 -11.25 11.66
CA SER A 82 16.60 -10.74 13.02
C SER A 82 17.95 -10.63 13.76
N ALA A 83 17.99 -9.86 14.84
CA ALA A 83 19.20 -9.67 15.67
C ALA A 83 19.76 -10.99 16.25
N THR A 84 18.91 -12.02 16.33
CA THR A 84 19.27 -13.38 16.77
C THR A 84 19.79 -14.29 15.64
N GLY A 85 19.88 -13.77 14.41
CA GLY A 85 20.27 -14.54 13.21
C GLY A 85 19.13 -15.33 12.58
N ALA A 86 17.91 -15.29 13.14
CA ALA A 86 16.73 -15.93 12.56
C ALA A 86 16.32 -15.22 11.26
N VAL A 87 15.94 -16.00 10.25
CA VAL A 87 15.46 -15.51 8.95
C VAL A 87 13.95 -15.54 8.94
N GLU A 88 13.31 -14.38 8.85
CA GLU A 88 11.85 -14.23 8.95
C GLU A 88 11.28 -13.58 7.68
N PRO A 89 10.05 -13.93 7.24
CA PRO A 89 9.39 -13.26 6.13
C PRO A 89 9.21 -11.76 6.39
N ASN A 90 9.51 -10.93 5.39
CA ASN A 90 9.30 -9.49 5.49
C ASN A 90 7.83 -9.14 5.27
N PRO A 91 7.10 -8.57 6.26
CA PRO A 91 5.71 -8.16 6.07
C PRO A 91 5.56 -7.01 5.05
N ALA A 92 6.63 -6.29 4.73
CA ALA A 92 6.63 -5.26 3.69
C ALA A 92 6.85 -5.82 2.28
N TYR A 93 7.17 -7.12 2.12
CA TYR A 93 7.31 -7.73 0.80
C TYR A 93 5.93 -8.06 0.21
N PRO A 94 5.56 -7.56 -0.98
CA PRO A 94 4.28 -7.86 -1.59
C PRO A 94 4.16 -9.36 -1.95
N THR A 95 3.09 -10.01 -1.51
CA THR A 95 2.73 -11.42 -1.81
C THR A 95 2.29 -11.63 -3.25
#